data_AF-A0A352VSN8-F1
#
_entry.id   AF-A0A352VSN8-F1
#
_cell.length_a   1.000
_cell.length_b   1.000
_cell.length_c   1.000
_cell.angle_alpha   90.00
_cell.angle_beta   90.00
_cell.angle_gamma   90.00
#
_symmetry.space_group_name_H-M   'P 1'
#
loop_
_entity.id
_entity.type
_entity.pdbx_description
1 polymer ?
#
loop_
_entity_poly.entity_id
_entity_poly.type
_entity_poly.pdbx_seq_one_letter_code
_entity_poly.pdbx_strand_id
1 'polypeptide(L)'
;MEVRGIQVANDAISCTAEGTNEVVDRIILLTKIHVYYTLRLPADAPRDKVDRALETHVSKCPTAQSIKDSVEITWTADIVAA
;
A
#
# COMPACT_ATOMS: atom_id res chain seq x y z
N MET A 1 -5.83 -6.47 8.00
CA MET A 1 -5.28 -5.15 8.40
C MET A 1 -6.33 -4.47 9.26
N GLU A 2 -6.36 -4.76 10.55
CA GLU A 2 -7.26 -4.05 11.47
C GLU A 2 -6.50 -2.89 12.07
N VAL A 3 -6.78 -1.68 11.58
CA VAL A 3 -6.16 -0.46 12.10
C VAL A 3 -7.30 0.45 12.56
N ARG A 4 -7.31 0.74 13.86
CA ARG A 4 -8.17 1.76 14.52
C ARG A 4 -9.68 1.45 14.55
N GLY A 5 -10.05 0.18 14.71
CA GLY A 5 -11.44 -0.21 14.96
C GLY A 5 -12.35 -0.13 13.74
N ILE A 6 -11.77 -0.04 12.53
CA ILE A 6 -12.51 -0.22 11.28
C ILE A 6 -12.46 -1.70 10.94
N GLN A 7 -13.58 -2.39 11.15
CA GLN A 7 -13.76 -3.76 10.70
C GLN A 7 -13.94 -3.73 9.18
N VAL A 8 -13.01 -4.33 8.46
CA VAL A 8 -13.07 -4.47 7.01
C VAL A 8 -13.20 -5.96 6.69
N ALA A 9 -14.04 -6.31 5.71
CA ALA A 9 -14.14 -7.69 5.24
C ALA A 9 -12.77 -8.19 4.74
N ASN A 10 -12.55 -9.50 4.74
CA ASN A 10 -11.23 -10.08 4.43
C ASN A 10 -10.75 -9.77 3.00
N ASP A 11 -11.68 -9.52 2.09
CA ASP A 11 -11.48 -9.15 0.70
C ASP A 11 -11.59 -7.63 0.44
N ALA A 12 -11.89 -6.84 1.47
CA ALA A 12 -12.11 -5.40 1.37
C ALA A 12 -10.86 -4.61 0.99
N ILE A 13 -9.67 -5.23 1.04
CA ILE A 13 -8.42 -4.61 0.63
C ILE A 13 -7.75 -5.54 -0.38
N SER A 14 -7.55 -5.03 -1.58
CA SER A 14 -6.75 -5.69 -2.62
C SER A 14 -5.68 -4.74 -3.13
N CYS A 15 -4.64 -5.27 -3.76
CA CYS A 15 -3.67 -4.44 -4.44
C CYS A 15 -3.00 -5.15 -5.61
N THR A 16 -2.53 -4.34 -6.55
CA THR A 16 -1.56 -4.73 -7.57
C THR A 16 -0.25 -4.02 -7.28
N ALA A 17 0.87 -4.74 -7.35
CA ALA A 17 2.21 -4.16 -7.21
C ALA A 17 2.94 -4.23 -8.55
N GLU A 18 3.47 -3.11 -9.00
CA GLU A 18 4.29 -2.99 -10.20
C GLU A 18 5.74 -2.73 -9.79
N GLY A 19 6.66 -3.57 -10.28
CA GLY A 19 8.08 -3.44 -10.05
C GLY A 19 8.81 -2.94 -11.29
N THR A 20 9.74 -1.99 -11.11
CA THR A 20 10.62 -1.51 -12.18
C THR A 20 12.02 -2.10 -11.98
N ASN A 21 12.50 -2.82 -12.99
CA ASN A 21 13.87 -3.30 -13.03
C ASN A 21 14.73 -2.40 -13.93
N GLU A 22 15.87 -1.95 -13.42
CA GLU A 22 16.81 -1.09 -14.14
C GLU A 22 18.19 -1.76 -14.16
N VAL A 23 19.00 -1.47 -15.17
CA VAL A 23 20.39 -1.94 -15.23
C VAL A 23 21.28 -0.96 -14.48
N VAL A 24 21.85 -1.39 -13.36
CA VAL A 24 22.79 -0.64 -12.54
C VAL A 24 24.10 -1.44 -12.49
N ASP A 25 25.20 -0.82 -12.89
CA ASP A 25 26.53 -1.47 -12.92
C ASP A 25 26.54 -2.82 -13.66
N ARG A 26 25.81 -2.89 -14.79
CA ARG A 26 25.63 -4.09 -15.63
C ARG A 26 24.85 -5.24 -14.98
N ILE A 27 24.15 -4.98 -13.87
CA ILE A 27 23.28 -5.94 -13.18
C ILE A 27 21.85 -5.40 -13.23
N ILE A 28 20.86 -6.29 -13.45
CA ILE A 28 19.45 -5.93 -13.37
C ILE A 28 19.03 -5.90 -11.90
N LEU A 29 18.64 -4.73 -11.40
CA LEU A 29 18.16 -4.53 -10.04
C LEU A 29 16.70 -4.06 -10.06
N LEU A 30 15.91 -4.53 -9.11
CA LEU A 30 14.60 -3.95 -8.81
C LEU A 30 14.83 -2.64 -8.07
N THR A 31 14.55 -1.51 -8.70
CA THR A 31 14.83 -0.19 -8.12
C THR A 31 13.59 0.50 -7.58
N LYS A 32 12.41 0.16 -8.11
CA LYS A 32 11.14 0.79 -7.70
C LYS A 32 10.02 -0.23 -7.59
N ILE A 33 9.12 -0.01 -6.64
CA ILE A 33 7.82 -0.68 -6.56
C ILE A 33 6.75 0.39 -6.37
N HIS A 34 5.69 0.34 -7.20
CA HIS A 34 4.46 1.08 -6.95
C HIS A 34 3.33 0.12 -6.57
N VAL A 35 2.64 0.39 -5.47
CA VAL A 35 1.49 -0.42 -5.02
C VAL A 35 0.19 0.35 -5.22
N TYR A 36 -0.69 -0.18 -6.06
CA TYR A 36 -2.04 0.33 -6.28
C TYR A 36 -3.01 -0.43 -5.39
N TYR A 37 -3.53 0.22 -4.36
CA TYR A 37 -4.53 -0.36 -3.46
C TYR A 37 -5.95 -0.06 -3.94
N THR A 38 -6.84 -1.02 -3.74
CA THR A 38 -8.30 -0.81 -3.79
C THR A 38 -8.88 -1.18 -2.44
N LEU A 39 -9.55 -0.22 -1.81
CA LEU A 39 -10.22 -0.39 -0.52
C LEU A 39 -11.73 -0.29 -0.73
N ARG A 40 -12.45 -1.39 -0.49
CA ARG A 40 -13.92 -1.42 -0.44
C ARG A 40 -14.36 -1.11 0.98
N LEU A 41 -14.97 0.05 1.18
CA LEU A 41 -15.41 0.50 2.50
C LEU A 41 -16.93 0.77 2.51
N PRO A 42 -17.61 0.52 3.64
CA PRO A 42 -18.99 0.96 3.83
C PRO A 42 -19.16 2.47 3.58
N ALA A 43 -20.32 2.88 3.10
CA ALA A 43 -20.60 4.30 2.80
C ALA A 43 -20.51 5.22 4.04
N ASP A 44 -20.73 4.66 5.23
CA ASP A 44 -20.63 5.34 6.52
C ASP A 44 -19.24 5.25 7.15
N ALA A 45 -18.25 4.69 6.44
CA ALA A 45 -16.89 4.58 6.96
C ALA A 45 -16.30 5.97 7.24
N PRO A 46 -15.70 6.18 8.43
CA PRO A 46 -15.15 7.48 8.83
C PRO A 46 -13.91 7.81 8.00
N ARG A 47 -14.08 8.68 7.01
CA ARG A 47 -13.06 8.97 5.99
C ARG A 47 -11.76 9.53 6.60
N ASP A 48 -11.88 10.37 7.62
CA ASP A 48 -10.75 10.93 8.37
C ASP A 48 -9.86 9.85 9.01
N LYS A 49 -10.47 8.79 9.55
CA LYS A 49 -9.72 7.68 10.16
C LYS A 49 -9.02 6.83 9.12
N VAL A 50 -9.67 6.65 7.96
CA VAL A 50 -9.14 5.91 6.82
C VAL A 50 -7.93 6.63 6.24
N ASP A 51 -8.05 7.92 5.93
CA ASP A 51 -6.95 8.72 5.36
C ASP A 51 -5.75 8.74 6.31
N ARG A 52 -5.96 8.98 7.60
CA ARG A 52 -4.88 8.91 8.60
C ARG A 52 -4.29 7.52 8.78
N ALA A 53 -5.01 6.45 8.45
CA ALA A 53 -4.48 5.09 8.52
C ALA A 53 -3.57 4.86 7.31
N LEU A 54 -4.02 5.28 6.13
CA LEU A 54 -3.25 5.25 4.89
C LEU A 54 -1.96 6.05 5.00
N GLU A 55 -1.98 7.27 5.55
CA GLU A 55 -0.77 8.09 5.74
C GLU A 55 0.39 7.36 6.45
N THR A 56 0.06 6.48 7.40
CA THR A 56 1.07 5.76 8.19
C THR A 56 1.39 4.37 7.65
N HIS A 57 0.66 3.88 6.65
CA HIS A 57 0.67 2.46 6.31
C HIS A 57 2.04 2.00 5.78
N VAL A 58 2.69 2.76 4.88
CA VAL A 58 3.99 2.36 4.33
C VAL A 58 5.07 2.33 5.40
N SER A 59 5.09 3.35 6.26
CA SER A 59 6.07 3.46 7.35
C SER A 59 6.01 2.30 8.34
N LYS A 60 4.87 1.60 8.41
CA LYS A 60 4.63 0.48 9.32
C LYS A 60 4.50 -0.88 8.63
N CYS A 61 4.55 -0.91 7.30
CA CYS A 61 4.46 -2.15 6.53
C CYS A 61 5.77 -2.95 6.70
N PRO A 62 5.75 -4.17 7.28
CA PRO A 62 6.97 -4.96 7.48
C PRO A 62 7.72 -5.24 6.19
N THR A 63 6.98 -5.55 5.11
CA THR A 63 7.56 -5.77 3.78
C THR A 63 8.25 -4.51 3.26
N ALA A 64 7.61 -3.34 3.34
CA ALA A 64 8.23 -2.10 2.92
C ALA A 64 9.47 -1.77 3.76
N GLN A 65 9.40 -1.95 5.08
CA GLN A 65 10.56 -1.72 5.96
C GLN A 65 11.73 -2.66 5.66
N SER A 66 11.47 -3.89 5.19
CA SER A 66 12.52 -4.88 4.91
C SER A 66 13.36 -4.56 3.66
N ILE A 67 12.86 -3.71 2.75
CA ILE A 67 13.54 -3.41 1.48
C ILE A 67 13.69 -1.91 1.19
N LYS A 68 13.27 -1.03 2.11
CA LYS A 68 13.24 0.44 1.92
C LYS A 68 14.58 1.07 1.55
N ASP A 69 15.69 0.46 1.96
CA ASP A 69 17.04 0.99 1.72
C ASP A 69 17.58 0.56 0.34
N SER A 70 16.87 -0.35 -0.35
CA SER A 70 17.27 -0.91 -1.64
C SER A 70 16.28 -0.60 -2.77
N VAL A 71 15.02 -0.33 -2.45
CA VAL A 71 13.94 -0.16 -3.41
C VAL A 71 13.11 1.06 -3.02
N GLU A 72 12.90 1.98 -3.96
CA GLU A 72 11.95 3.08 -3.79
C GLU A 72 10.52 2.51 -3.78
N ILE A 73 9.75 2.80 -2.74
CA ILE A 73 8.37 2.32 -2.60
C ILE A 73 7.42 3.49 -2.61
N THR A 74 6.49 3.47 -3.56
CA THR A 74 5.39 4.42 -3.66
C THR A 74 4.04 3.68 -3.67
N TRP A 75 2.96 4.40 -3.42
CA TRP A 75 1.63 3.80 -3.40
C TRP A 75 0.55 4.81 -3.79
N THR A 76 -0.57 4.27 -4.25
CA THR A 76 -1.84 4.96 -4.46
C THR A 76 -2.96 4.11 -3.89
N ALA A 77 -4.09 4.72 -3.57
CA ALA A 77 -5.25 4.01 -3.06
C ALA A 77 -6.53 4.59 -3.63
N ASP A 78 -7.32 3.72 -4.26
CA ASP A 78 -8.70 4.00 -4.61
C ASP A 78 -9.63 3.46 -3.53
N ILE A 79 -10.53 4.31 -3.07
CA ILE A 79 -11.56 3.92 -2.11
C ILE A 79 -12.89 3.89 -2.85
N VAL A 80 -13.50 2.72 -2.88
CA VAL A 80 -14.77 2.46 -3.54
C VAL A 80 -15.81 2.00 -2.52
N ALA A 81 -17.09 2.21 -2.82
CA ALA A 81 -18.17 1.72 -1.97
C ALA A 81 -18.18 0.17 -1.98
N ALA A 82 -18.34 -0.41 -0.80
CA ALA A 82 -18.57 -1.85 -0.61
C ALA A 82 -19.99 -2.27 -0.99
#